data_AF-A0A2G2L1K9-F1
#
_entry.id   AF-A0A2G2L1K9-F1
#
_cell.length_a   1.000
_cell.length_b   1.000
_cell.length_c   1.000
_cell.angle_alpha   90.00
_cell.angle_beta   90.00
_cell.angle_gamma   90.00
#
_symmetry.space_group_name_H-M   'P 1'
#
loop_
_entity.id
_entity.type
_entity.pdbx_description
1 polymer ?
#
loop_
_entity_poly.entity_id
_entity_poly.type
_entity_poly.pdbx_seq_one_letter_code
_entity_poly.pdbx_strand_id
1 'polypeptide(L)'
;MLSVSLTLKNKSTKDVTIKIDNPKMDERLVAMIDGEDYQINFEPHSDLHNTLDAVWRAMSNGYVSNSGDEGVDDLLSRGGMWSMMNTIWLILTALTFGAVLETIGLLQRIVNSILTLVKGTGSLITAVVTTCIGTNLMAGDQYIAIVLPGKMYRAEFARRGLDAKNLSRTLEDSATMTSVLIPWNTCGAYMAATLGVPTLVYLPFCFFNIASPFIAIAYGITHFKIAKIENSDTVTA
;
A
#
# COMPACT_ATOMS: atom_id res chain seq x y z
N MET A 1 5.26 27.17 -26.94
CA MET A 1 5.82 27.96 -28.04
C MET A 1 7.27 27.53 -28.22
N LEU A 2 7.54 26.63 -29.16
CA LEU A 2 8.89 26.15 -29.44
C LEU A 2 9.45 27.00 -30.59
N SER A 3 10.62 27.62 -30.41
CA SER A 3 11.34 28.31 -31.48
C SER A 3 12.46 27.41 -31.96
N VAL A 4 12.46 27.06 -33.25
CA VAL A 4 13.53 26.27 -33.88
C VAL A 4 14.33 27.19 -34.79
N SER A 5 15.65 27.25 -34.60
CA SER A 5 16.57 28.04 -35.45
C SER A 5 17.41 27.10 -36.30
N LEU A 6 17.29 27.20 -37.63
CA LEU A 6 18.06 26.42 -38.59
C LEU A 6 19.28 27.22 -39.07
N THR A 7 20.49 26.68 -38.87
CA THR A 7 21.72 27.27 -39.41
C THR A 7 22.15 26.49 -40.66
N LEU A 8 22.00 27.09 -41.84
CA LEU A 8 22.46 26.50 -43.10
C LEU A 8 23.98 26.65 -43.24
N LYS A 9 24.64 25.61 -43.77
CA LYS A 9 26.11 25.47 -43.86
C LYS A 9 26.82 26.55 -44.70
N ASN A 10 26.08 27.43 -45.40
CA ASN A 10 26.62 28.46 -46.29
C ASN A 10 26.40 29.90 -45.80
N LYS A 11 26.61 30.15 -44.50
CA LYS A 11 26.77 31.48 -43.85
C LYS A 11 25.74 32.58 -44.15
N SER A 12 24.57 32.27 -44.71
CA SER A 12 23.43 33.18 -44.77
C SER A 12 22.35 32.67 -43.82
N THR A 13 22.34 33.22 -42.61
CA THR A 13 21.30 32.96 -41.62
C THR A 13 20.01 33.63 -42.09
N LYS A 14 19.02 32.83 -42.50
CA LYS A 14 17.64 33.29 -42.64
C LYS A 14 16.84 32.72 -41.48
N ASP A 15 16.33 33.59 -40.60
CA ASP A 15 15.46 33.20 -39.51
C ASP A 15 14.09 32.80 -40.07
N VAL A 16 13.78 31.51 -40.05
CA VAL A 16 12.46 30.98 -40.39
C VAL A 16 11.79 30.52 -39.10
N THR A 17 10.84 31.31 -38.61
CA THR A 17 10.07 30.99 -37.40
C THR A 17 8.85 30.15 -37.80
N ILE A 18 8.90 28.84 -37.60
CA ILE A 18 7.73 27.96 -37.77
C ILE A 18 6.97 27.89 -36.45
N LYS A 19 5.75 28.44 -36.43
CA LYS A 19 4.85 28.40 -35.27
C LYS A 19 3.96 27.16 -35.39
N ILE A 20 4.22 26.15 -34.57
CA ILE A 20 3.37 24.96 -34.48
C ILE A 20 2.45 25.14 -33.27
N ASP A 21 1.15 25.20 -33.54
CA ASP A 21 0.13 25.31 -32.51
C ASP A 21 -0.29 23.90 -32.07
N ASN A 22 -0.07 23.59 -30.79
CA ASN A 22 -0.44 22.33 -30.13
C ASN A 22 0.17 21.04 -30.74
N PRO A 23 1.51 20.85 -30.73
CA PRO A 23 2.15 19.65 -31.26
C PRO A 23 1.80 18.41 -30.41
N LYS A 24 1.35 17.33 -31.05
CA LYS A 24 1.29 16.00 -30.44
C LYS A 24 2.72 15.43 -30.38
N MET A 25 3.10 14.85 -29.25
CA MET A 25 4.48 14.43 -28.93
C MET A 25 5.08 13.37 -29.88
N ASP A 26 4.28 12.75 -30.75
CA ASP A 26 4.70 11.64 -31.63
C ASP A 26 4.94 12.05 -33.10
N GLU A 27 4.79 13.34 -33.44
CA GLU A 27 4.93 13.81 -34.81
C GLU A 27 6.40 14.11 -35.18
N ARG A 28 6.89 13.43 -36.22
CA ARG A 28 8.20 13.70 -36.84
C ARG A 28 8.06 14.88 -37.80
N LEU A 29 8.85 15.94 -37.60
CA LEU A 29 8.93 17.05 -38.55
C LEU A 29 10.01 16.78 -39.60
N VAL A 30 9.57 16.65 -40.85
CA VAL A 30 10.44 16.54 -42.03
C VAL A 30 10.47 17.91 -42.68
N ALA A 31 11.68 18.45 -42.88
CA ALA A 31 11.86 19.66 -43.67
C ALA A 31 12.49 19.28 -45.02
N MET A 32 11.84 19.67 -46.11
CA MET A 32 12.42 19.59 -47.45
C MET A 32 13.28 20.83 -47.71
N ILE A 33 14.56 20.63 -47.95
CA ILE A 33 15.50 21.69 -48.35
C ILE A 33 16.21 21.21 -49.61
N ASP A 34 16.12 21.97 -50.70
CA ASP A 34 16.72 21.66 -52.01
C ASP A 34 16.38 20.27 -52.59
N GLY A 35 15.18 19.75 -52.30
CA GLY A 35 14.68 18.49 -52.88
C GLY A 35 15.15 17.21 -52.16
N GLU A 36 15.88 17.34 -51.05
CA GLU A 36 16.21 16.22 -50.17
C GLU A 36 15.42 16.28 -48.85
N ASP A 37 15.01 15.11 -48.36
CA ASP A 37 14.29 14.96 -47.10
C ASP A 37 15.26 15.03 -45.92
N TYR A 38 15.25 16.14 -45.18
CA TYR A 38 16.01 16.26 -43.94
C TYR A 38 15.11 15.95 -42.75
N GLN A 39 15.43 14.86 -42.03
CA GLN A 39 14.76 14.54 -40.76
C GLN A 39 15.30 15.44 -39.65
N ILE A 40 14.44 16.28 -39.09
CA ILE A 40 14.77 17.10 -37.92
C ILE A 40 14.52 16.22 -36.69
N ASN A 41 15.59 15.62 -36.16
CA ASN A 41 15.52 14.95 -34.87
C ASN A 41 15.51 16.02 -33.77
N PHE A 42 14.41 16.10 -33.03
CA PHE A 42 14.33 16.87 -31.81
C PHE A 42 15.19 16.18 -30.74
N GLU A 43 16.42 16.66 -30.54
CA GLU A 43 17.16 16.31 -29.33
C GLU A 43 16.49 17.00 -28.13
N PRO A 44 16.00 16.24 -27.13
CA PRO A 44 15.28 16.82 -26.01
C PRO A 44 16.24 17.72 -25.22
N HIS A 45 16.00 19.03 -25.23
CA HIS A 45 16.66 19.91 -24.27
C HIS A 45 16.08 19.64 -22.88
N SER A 46 16.96 19.17 -21.98
CA SER A 46 16.77 18.79 -20.57
C SER A 46 16.08 17.44 -20.30
N ASP A 47 16.88 16.37 -20.39
CA ASP A 47 16.49 14.98 -20.05
C ASP A 47 15.81 14.85 -18.68
N LEU A 48 16.22 15.66 -17.70
CA LEU A 48 15.71 15.57 -16.33
C LEU A 48 14.24 16.01 -16.22
N HIS A 49 13.85 17.12 -16.85
CA HIS A 49 12.49 17.65 -16.73
C HIS A 49 11.48 16.68 -17.38
N ASN A 50 11.81 16.15 -18.56
CA ASN A 50 10.94 15.21 -19.26
C ASN A 50 10.86 13.86 -18.55
N THR A 51 11.97 13.39 -17.96
CA THR A 51 11.96 12.18 -17.13
C THR A 51 11.09 12.38 -15.89
N LEU A 52 11.18 13.54 -15.23
CA LEU A 52 10.35 13.86 -14.07
C LEU A 52 8.87 13.97 -14.44
N ASP A 53 8.52 14.62 -15.55
CA ASP A 53 7.13 14.69 -16.03
C ASP A 53 6.59 13.29 -16.39
N ALA A 54 7.40 12.46 -17.05
CA ALA A 54 7.04 11.09 -17.37
C ALA A 54 6.78 10.24 -16.11
N VAL A 55 7.68 10.30 -15.12
CA VAL A 55 7.51 9.63 -13.82
C VAL A 55 6.27 10.15 -13.11
N TRP A 56 6.07 11.46 -13.06
CA TRP A 56 4.92 12.07 -12.41
C TRP A 56 3.60 11.61 -13.04
N ARG A 57 3.51 11.63 -14.38
CA ARG A 57 2.33 11.17 -15.11
C ARG A 57 2.09 9.68 -14.92
N ALA A 58 3.14 8.86 -14.94
CA ALA A 58 3.03 7.44 -14.69
C ALA A 58 2.52 7.15 -13.27
N MET A 59 3.01 7.86 -12.25
CA MET A 59 2.50 7.73 -10.87
C MET A 59 1.07 8.25 -10.73
N SER A 60 0.75 9.38 -11.36
CA SER A 60 -0.53 10.06 -11.21
C SER A 60 -1.65 9.34 -11.96
N ASN A 61 -1.45 9.09 -13.26
CA ASN A 61 -2.44 8.52 -14.16
C ASN A 61 -2.33 6.99 -14.28
N GLY A 62 -1.17 6.42 -14.01
CA GLY A 62 -0.91 4.98 -14.16
C GLY A 62 -0.19 4.62 -15.46
N TYR A 63 0.35 3.41 -15.48
CA TYR A 63 0.85 2.76 -16.69
C TYR A 63 -0.32 2.14 -17.48
N VAL A 64 -0.15 2.02 -18.80
CA VAL A 64 -1.07 1.29 -19.68
C VAL A 64 -0.27 0.21 -20.40
N SER A 65 -0.64 -1.04 -20.15
CA SER A 65 -0.01 -2.21 -20.76
C SER A 65 -0.61 -2.50 -22.12
N ASN A 66 0.22 -3.00 -23.02
CA ASN A 66 -0.17 -3.53 -24.33
C ASN A 66 0.63 -4.80 -24.62
N SER A 67 0.36 -5.83 -23.83
CA SER A 67 1.04 -7.13 -23.86
C SER A 67 0.38 -8.10 -24.85
N GLY A 68 -0.85 -7.81 -25.28
CA GLY A 68 -1.63 -8.66 -26.19
C GLY A 68 -2.48 -9.73 -25.49
N ASP A 69 -2.41 -9.81 -24.16
CA ASP A 69 -3.34 -10.58 -23.32
C ASP A 69 -4.26 -9.62 -22.55
N GLU A 70 -5.57 -9.73 -22.78
CA GLU A 70 -6.55 -8.81 -22.20
C GLU A 70 -6.56 -8.84 -20.66
N GLY A 71 -6.32 -10.00 -20.05
CA GLY A 71 -6.31 -10.13 -18.58
C GLY A 71 -5.08 -9.47 -17.96
N VAL A 72 -3.92 -9.64 -18.58
CA VAL A 72 -2.68 -8.96 -18.18
C VAL A 72 -2.81 -7.46 -18.39
N ASP A 73 -3.38 -7.03 -19.51
CA ASP A 73 -3.52 -5.62 -19.83
C ASP A 73 -4.50 -4.90 -18.89
N ASP A 74 -5.62 -5.54 -18.51
CA ASP A 74 -6.55 -5.00 -17.50
C ASP A 74 -5.90 -4.92 -16.10
N LEU A 75 -5.12 -5.93 -15.72
CA LEU A 75 -4.43 -5.96 -14.42
C LEU A 75 -3.34 -4.88 -14.31
N LEU A 76 -2.59 -4.66 -15.40
CA LEU A 76 -1.47 -3.70 -15.44
C LEU A 76 -1.92 -2.27 -15.78
N SER A 77 -3.12 -2.08 -16.33
CA SER A 77 -3.66 -0.76 -16.74
C SER A 77 -4.70 -0.21 -15.76
N ARG A 78 -4.45 -0.37 -14.46
CA ARG A 78 -5.38 0.01 -13.35
C ARG A 78 -5.40 1.49 -12.99
N GLY A 79 -4.61 2.29 -13.68
CA GLY A 79 -4.40 3.70 -13.37
C GLY A 79 -3.37 3.92 -12.26
N GLY A 80 -3.25 5.16 -11.80
CA GLY A 80 -2.29 5.59 -10.78
C GLY A 80 -2.96 6.08 -9.50
N MET A 81 -2.36 7.07 -8.85
CA MET A 81 -2.91 7.70 -7.64
C MET A 81 -4.35 8.20 -7.82
N TRP A 82 -4.73 8.66 -9.02
CA TRP A 82 -6.11 9.08 -9.31
C TRP A 82 -7.13 7.96 -9.12
N SER A 83 -6.79 6.75 -9.56
CA SER A 83 -7.65 5.55 -9.44
C SER A 83 -7.82 5.12 -7.97
N MET A 84 -6.83 5.43 -7.13
CA MET A 84 -6.83 5.09 -5.71
C MET A 84 -7.53 6.13 -4.81
N MET A 85 -8.08 7.22 -5.37
CA MET A 85 -8.63 8.33 -4.59
C MET A 85 -9.74 7.89 -3.62
N ASN A 86 -10.60 6.95 -4.03
CA ASN A 86 -11.63 6.39 -3.15
C ASN A 86 -11.03 5.67 -1.94
N THR A 87 -9.96 4.88 -2.13
CA THR A 87 -9.26 4.21 -1.04
C THR A 87 -8.60 5.22 -0.10
N ILE A 88 -8.03 6.29 -0.65
CA ILE A 88 -7.44 7.38 0.15
C ILE A 88 -8.49 8.05 1.04
N TRP A 89 -9.68 8.37 0.50
CA TRP A 89 -10.79 8.91 1.29
C TRP A 89 -11.22 7.98 2.41
N LEU A 90 -11.25 6.67 2.13
CA LEU A 90 -11.55 5.64 3.14
C LEU A 90 -10.49 5.65 4.26
N ILE A 91 -9.21 5.63 3.91
CA ILE A 91 -8.09 5.69 4.87
C ILE A 91 -8.21 6.93 5.76
N LEU A 92 -8.39 8.13 5.18
CA LEU A 92 -8.49 9.38 5.95
C LEU A 92 -9.67 9.37 6.94
N THR A 93 -10.81 8.86 6.49
CA THR A 93 -12.02 8.76 7.32
C THR A 93 -11.84 7.74 8.44
N ALA A 94 -11.30 6.57 8.11
CA ALA A 94 -11.09 5.48 9.07
C ALA A 94 -10.04 5.82 10.13
N LEU A 95 -8.92 6.44 9.74
CA LEU A 95 -7.89 6.91 10.68
C LEU A 95 -8.43 7.99 11.61
N THR A 96 -9.23 8.94 11.10
CA THR A 96 -9.88 9.96 11.92
C THR A 96 -10.83 9.32 12.92
N PHE A 97 -11.68 8.40 12.47
CA PHE A 97 -12.62 7.69 13.34
C PHE A 97 -11.91 6.93 14.46
N GLY A 98 -10.90 6.14 14.13
CA GLY A 98 -10.25 5.36 15.18
C GLY A 98 -9.27 6.15 16.04
N ALA A 99 -8.77 7.31 15.59
CA ALA A 99 -8.11 8.28 16.47
C ALA A 99 -9.07 8.81 17.55
N VAL A 100 -10.34 9.06 17.19
CA VAL A 100 -11.39 9.40 18.17
C VAL A 100 -11.61 8.23 19.13
N LEU A 101 -11.72 7.00 18.63
CA LEU A 101 -11.90 5.80 19.48
C LEU A 101 -10.73 5.57 20.46
N GLU A 102 -9.48 5.83 20.05
CA GLU A 102 -8.30 5.76 20.92
C GLU A 102 -8.33 6.87 21.96
N THR A 103 -8.70 8.10 21.57
CA THR A 103 -8.74 9.26 22.47
C THR A 103 -9.80 9.12 23.57
N ILE A 104 -10.98 8.58 23.26
CA ILE A 104 -12.05 8.35 24.25
C ILE A 104 -11.78 7.14 25.17
N GLY A 105 -10.72 6.35 24.91
CA GLY A 105 -10.37 5.20 25.74
C GLY A 105 -11.26 3.97 25.56
N LEU A 106 -12.13 3.93 24.54
CA LEU A 106 -13.07 2.82 24.33
C LEU A 106 -12.32 1.52 24.07
N LEU A 107 -11.31 1.60 23.21
CA LEU A 107 -10.49 0.45 22.86
C LEU A 107 -9.65 0.00 24.07
N GLN A 108 -9.13 0.94 24.86
CA GLN A 108 -8.50 0.68 26.17
C GLN A 108 -9.39 -0.14 27.09
N ARG A 109 -10.66 0.25 27.20
CA ARG A 109 -11.66 -0.42 28.04
C ARG A 109 -11.96 -1.85 27.57
N ILE A 110 -12.09 -2.07 26.27
CA ILE A 110 -12.42 -3.38 25.69
C ILE A 110 -11.32 -4.39 26.01
N VAL A 111 -10.06 -4.08 25.69
CA VAL A 111 -8.95 -5.02 25.91
C VAL A 111 -8.70 -5.25 27.40
N ASN A 112 -8.78 -4.21 28.25
CA ASN A 112 -8.65 -4.40 29.69
C ASN A 112 -9.71 -5.39 30.22
N SER A 113 -10.92 -5.35 29.66
CA SER A 113 -11.97 -6.32 29.97
C SER A 113 -11.60 -7.72 29.48
N ILE A 114 -11.10 -7.85 28.24
CA ILE A 114 -10.64 -9.14 27.69
C ILE A 114 -9.51 -9.74 28.54
N LEU A 115 -8.54 -8.92 28.98
CA LEU A 115 -7.41 -9.34 29.79
C LEU A 115 -7.82 -9.99 31.11
N THR A 116 -8.98 -9.63 31.69
CA THR A 116 -9.49 -10.29 32.91
C THR A 116 -9.84 -11.78 32.71
N LEU A 117 -10.10 -12.19 31.47
CA LEU A 117 -10.46 -13.56 31.10
C LEU A 117 -9.22 -14.42 30.74
N VAL A 118 -8.05 -13.79 30.61
CA VAL A 118 -6.83 -14.43 30.10
C VAL A 118 -6.05 -15.12 31.23
N LYS A 119 -6.06 -16.46 31.25
CA LYS A 119 -5.43 -17.26 32.31
C LYS A 119 -4.05 -17.83 31.97
N GLY A 120 -3.71 -17.95 30.68
CA GLY A 120 -2.43 -18.51 30.19
C GLY A 120 -1.98 -17.97 28.83
N THR A 121 -0.83 -18.46 28.33
CA THR A 121 -0.24 -18.00 27.06
C THR A 121 -1.13 -18.24 25.85
N GLY A 122 -1.73 -19.44 25.73
CA GLY A 122 -2.67 -19.74 24.64
C GLY A 122 -3.89 -18.82 24.64
N SER A 123 -4.47 -18.56 25.82
CA SER A 123 -5.57 -17.60 25.95
C SER A 123 -5.14 -16.16 25.68
N LEU A 124 -3.87 -15.79 25.94
CA LEU A 124 -3.35 -14.45 25.68
C LEU A 124 -3.20 -14.23 24.18
N ILE A 125 -2.61 -15.18 23.46
CA ILE A 125 -2.49 -15.13 22.00
C ILE A 125 -3.89 -15.14 21.37
N THR A 126 -4.79 -15.99 21.84
CA THR A 126 -6.19 -16.00 21.36
C THR A 126 -6.89 -14.67 21.60
N ALA A 127 -6.66 -14.02 22.75
CA ALA A 127 -7.19 -12.70 23.03
C ALA A 127 -6.65 -11.62 22.09
N VAL A 128 -5.35 -11.64 21.77
CA VAL A 128 -4.76 -10.74 20.77
C VAL A 128 -5.41 -10.97 19.40
N VAL A 129 -5.43 -12.22 18.92
CA VAL A 129 -6.03 -12.58 17.63
C VAL A 129 -7.48 -12.11 17.54
N THR A 130 -8.29 -12.40 18.55
CA THR A 130 -9.71 -12.01 18.59
C THR A 130 -9.86 -10.50 18.61
N THR A 131 -9.01 -9.78 19.36
CA THR A 131 -9.01 -8.32 19.39
C THR A 131 -8.65 -7.76 18.02
N CYS A 132 -7.59 -8.24 17.38
CA CYS A 132 -7.16 -7.80 16.07
C CYS A 132 -8.26 -7.99 15.00
N ILE A 133 -8.88 -9.18 14.96
CA ILE A 133 -9.99 -9.46 14.03
C ILE A 133 -11.19 -8.56 14.35
N GLY A 134 -11.56 -8.43 15.62
CA GLY A 134 -12.66 -7.57 16.05
C GLY A 134 -12.39 -6.10 15.70
N THR A 135 -11.17 -5.63 15.90
CA THR A 135 -10.77 -4.27 15.52
C THR A 135 -10.80 -4.09 14.01
N ASN A 136 -10.34 -5.04 13.20
CA ASN A 136 -10.48 -4.94 11.74
C ASN A 136 -11.94 -4.92 11.28
N LEU A 137 -12.83 -5.65 11.97
CA LEU A 137 -14.25 -5.68 11.64
C LEU A 137 -14.94 -4.33 11.96
N MET A 138 -14.55 -3.72 13.08
CA MET A 138 -15.12 -2.45 13.56
C MET A 138 -14.45 -1.21 12.94
N ALA A 139 -13.14 -1.24 12.78
CA ALA A 139 -12.34 -0.16 12.23
C ALA A 139 -12.19 -0.36 10.73
N GLY A 140 -12.48 0.68 9.95
CA GLY A 140 -12.32 0.65 8.50
C GLY A 140 -10.87 0.62 8.03
N ASP A 141 -9.87 0.52 8.93
CA ASP A 141 -8.45 0.55 8.57
C ASP A 141 -7.57 -0.35 9.45
N GLN A 142 -6.64 -1.05 8.81
CA GLN A 142 -5.72 -2.01 9.43
C GLN A 142 -4.76 -1.39 10.45
N TYR A 143 -4.36 -0.14 10.29
CA TYR A 143 -3.36 0.50 11.17
C TYR A 143 -3.77 0.38 12.64
N ILE A 144 -5.07 0.57 12.90
CA ILE A 144 -5.65 0.56 14.24
C ILE A 144 -5.71 -0.87 14.79
N ALA A 145 -5.99 -1.85 13.95
CA ALA A 145 -5.99 -3.26 14.34
C ALA A 145 -4.59 -3.80 14.69
N ILE A 146 -3.51 -3.14 14.23
CA ILE A 146 -2.13 -3.50 14.56
C ILE A 146 -1.62 -2.70 15.76
N VAL A 147 -1.60 -1.37 15.65
CA VAL A 147 -0.88 -0.50 16.57
C VAL A 147 -1.46 -0.55 17.96
N LEU A 148 -2.78 -0.51 18.05
CA LEU A 148 -3.46 -0.44 19.33
C LEU A 148 -3.35 -1.77 20.11
N PRO A 149 -3.74 -2.94 19.57
CA PRO A 149 -3.47 -4.20 20.26
C PRO A 149 -1.99 -4.38 20.61
N GLY A 150 -1.07 -3.96 19.73
CA GLY A 150 0.36 -3.96 20.02
C GLY A 150 0.75 -3.14 21.26
N LYS A 151 0.30 -1.90 21.36
CA LYS A 151 0.54 -1.04 22.54
C LYS A 151 -0.06 -1.65 23.81
N MET A 152 -1.26 -2.20 23.70
CA MET A 152 -2.08 -2.62 24.83
C MET A 152 -1.64 -3.95 25.45
N TYR A 153 -1.31 -4.93 24.62
CA TYR A 153 -0.88 -6.25 25.10
C TYR A 153 0.61 -6.31 25.44
N ARG A 154 1.42 -5.33 25.03
CA ARG A 154 2.88 -5.29 25.29
C ARG A 154 3.23 -5.49 26.76
N ALA A 155 2.58 -4.76 27.66
CA ALA A 155 2.83 -4.86 29.09
C ALA A 155 2.47 -6.26 29.63
N GLU A 156 1.40 -6.86 29.11
CA GLU A 156 0.96 -8.18 29.56
C GLU A 156 1.89 -9.30 29.08
N PHE A 157 2.40 -9.21 27.85
CA PHE A 157 3.42 -10.16 27.36
C PHE A 157 4.69 -10.08 28.20
N ALA A 158 5.16 -8.86 28.51
CA ALA A 158 6.32 -8.66 29.38
C ALA A 158 6.10 -9.21 30.79
N ARG A 159 4.92 -8.94 31.39
CA ARG A 159 4.55 -9.46 32.72
C ARG A 159 4.55 -10.98 32.80
N ARG A 160 4.29 -11.67 31.67
CA ARG A 160 4.31 -13.14 31.57
C ARG A 160 5.64 -13.72 31.10
N GLY A 161 6.68 -12.89 30.99
CA GLY A 161 8.01 -13.32 30.55
C GLY A 161 8.05 -13.77 29.09
N LEU A 162 7.15 -13.26 28.24
CA LEU A 162 7.08 -13.58 26.82
C LEU A 162 7.81 -12.51 26.01
N ASP A 163 8.65 -12.95 25.07
CA ASP A 163 9.36 -12.05 24.17
C ASP A 163 8.37 -11.27 23.28
N ALA A 164 8.69 -9.99 22.99
CA ALA A 164 7.89 -9.11 22.15
C ALA A 164 7.69 -9.65 20.72
N LYS A 165 8.60 -10.51 20.23
CA LYS A 165 8.46 -11.25 18.97
C LYS A 165 7.17 -12.05 18.90
N ASN A 166 6.71 -12.65 20.01
CA ASN A 166 5.47 -13.41 20.00
C ASN A 166 4.26 -12.49 19.75
N LEU A 167 4.25 -11.31 20.38
CA LEU A 167 3.21 -10.32 20.18
C LEU A 167 3.24 -9.81 18.74
N SER A 168 4.41 -9.37 18.25
CA SER A 168 4.58 -8.90 16.87
C SER A 168 4.10 -9.94 15.85
N ARG A 169 4.52 -11.19 16.01
CA ARG A 169 4.06 -12.28 15.16
C ARG A 169 2.54 -12.46 15.23
N THR A 170 1.96 -12.43 16.43
CA THR A 170 0.52 -12.61 16.60
C THR A 170 -0.27 -11.48 15.92
N LEU A 171 0.23 -10.25 15.96
CA LEU A 171 -0.37 -9.11 15.25
C LEU A 171 -0.36 -9.33 13.74
N GLU A 172 0.77 -9.77 13.18
CA GLU A 172 0.87 -10.08 11.74
C GLU A 172 -0.03 -11.24 11.34
N ASP A 173 0.00 -12.33 12.12
CA ASP A 173 -0.77 -13.53 11.84
C ASP A 173 -2.30 -13.27 11.94
N SER A 174 -2.74 -12.16 12.55
CA SER A 174 -4.15 -11.81 12.74
C SER A 174 -4.59 -10.50 12.10
N ALA A 175 -4.12 -9.34 12.57
CA ALA A 175 -4.55 -8.03 12.07
C ALA A 175 -4.19 -7.84 10.60
N THR A 176 -2.93 -8.12 10.22
CA THR A 176 -2.50 -7.95 8.83
C THR A 176 -3.22 -8.93 7.90
N MET A 177 -3.32 -10.19 8.31
CA MET A 177 -3.91 -11.23 7.47
C MET A 177 -5.42 -11.08 7.29
N THR A 178 -6.16 -10.60 8.28
CA THR A 178 -7.63 -10.55 8.19
C THR A 178 -8.20 -9.27 7.61
N SER A 179 -7.39 -8.21 7.50
CA SER A 179 -7.80 -6.90 6.98
C SER A 179 -8.42 -6.98 5.58
N VAL A 180 -7.80 -7.75 4.68
CA VAL A 180 -8.28 -7.93 3.30
C VAL A 180 -9.64 -8.65 3.21
N LEU A 181 -10.04 -9.38 4.26
CA LEU A 181 -11.27 -10.17 4.24
C LEU A 181 -12.52 -9.33 4.52
N ILE A 182 -12.36 -8.04 4.82
CA ILE A 182 -13.44 -7.17 5.30
C ILE A 182 -13.73 -6.10 4.23
N PRO A 183 -14.94 -6.08 3.63
CA PRO A 183 -15.22 -5.25 2.45
C PRO A 183 -15.04 -3.75 2.65
N TRP A 184 -15.30 -3.26 3.87
CA TRP A 184 -15.19 -1.85 4.24
C TRP A 184 -13.84 -1.50 4.87
N ASN A 185 -12.91 -2.46 4.96
CA ASN A 185 -11.54 -2.18 5.37
C ASN A 185 -10.71 -1.72 4.15
N THR A 186 -9.72 -0.86 4.36
CA THR A 186 -8.85 -0.31 3.31
C THR A 186 -8.20 -1.38 2.44
N CYS A 187 -7.67 -2.47 3.04
CA CYS A 187 -7.08 -3.57 2.27
C CYS A 187 -8.13 -4.35 1.47
N GLY A 188 -9.33 -4.56 2.03
CA GLY A 188 -10.42 -5.25 1.36
C GLY A 188 -10.94 -4.47 0.15
N ALA A 189 -11.14 -3.16 0.34
CA ALA A 189 -11.54 -2.23 -0.71
C ALA A 189 -10.49 -2.14 -1.83
N TYR A 190 -9.20 -2.07 -1.47
CA TYR A 190 -8.12 -2.08 -2.44
C TYR A 190 -8.09 -3.37 -3.27
N MET A 191 -8.21 -4.53 -2.63
CA MET A 191 -8.20 -5.81 -3.33
C MET A 191 -9.46 -6.03 -4.17
N ALA A 192 -10.62 -5.52 -3.75
CA ALA A 192 -11.83 -5.57 -4.57
C ALA A 192 -11.67 -4.73 -5.86
N ALA A 193 -11.10 -3.52 -5.74
CA ALA A 193 -10.77 -2.69 -6.90
C ALA A 193 -9.70 -3.35 -7.79
N THR A 194 -8.70 -3.99 -7.18
CA THR A 194 -7.56 -4.64 -7.86
C THR A 194 -7.86 -6.05 -8.37
N LEU A 195 -8.97 -6.66 -8.02
CA LEU A 195 -9.38 -7.93 -8.61
C LEU A 195 -10.60 -7.75 -9.52
N GLY A 196 -11.25 -6.59 -9.48
CA GLY A 196 -12.50 -6.35 -10.19
C GLY A 196 -13.67 -7.18 -9.65
N VAL A 197 -13.51 -7.84 -8.49
CA VAL A 197 -14.53 -8.68 -7.87
C VAL A 197 -14.77 -8.25 -6.41
N PRO A 198 -16.02 -8.33 -5.90
CA PRO A 198 -16.31 -8.00 -4.52
C PRO A 198 -15.51 -8.84 -3.52
N THR A 199 -15.21 -8.26 -2.34
CA THR A 199 -14.46 -8.95 -1.28
C THR A 199 -15.00 -10.32 -0.92
N LEU A 200 -16.31 -10.46 -0.77
CA LEU A 200 -16.94 -11.73 -0.41
C LEU A 200 -16.79 -12.82 -1.50
N VAL A 201 -16.49 -12.42 -2.74
CA VAL A 201 -16.25 -13.37 -3.85
C VAL A 201 -14.83 -13.92 -3.77
N TYR A 202 -13.81 -13.09 -3.52
CA TYR A 202 -12.44 -13.60 -3.40
C TYR A 202 -12.13 -14.20 -2.02
N LEU A 203 -12.88 -13.81 -0.98
CA LEU A 203 -12.65 -14.22 0.42
C LEU A 203 -12.42 -15.73 0.60
N PRO A 204 -13.24 -16.64 0.01
CA PRO A 204 -13.05 -18.09 0.19
C PRO A 204 -11.73 -18.61 -0.37
N PHE A 205 -11.11 -17.89 -1.30
CA PHE A 205 -9.85 -18.26 -1.94
C PHE A 205 -8.62 -17.73 -1.18
N CYS A 206 -8.81 -16.85 -0.19
CA CYS A 206 -7.74 -16.32 0.66
C CYS A 206 -7.34 -17.32 1.77
N PHE A 207 -6.95 -18.53 1.39
CA PHE A 207 -6.67 -19.63 2.33
C PHE A 207 -5.62 -19.25 3.38
N PHE A 208 -4.55 -18.56 2.97
CA PHE A 208 -3.49 -18.12 3.88
C PHE A 208 -4.01 -17.13 4.93
N ASN A 209 -4.77 -16.13 4.48
CA ASN A 209 -5.36 -15.10 5.33
C ASN A 209 -6.34 -15.68 6.36
N ILE A 210 -7.13 -16.67 5.94
CA ILE A 210 -8.08 -17.37 6.81
C ILE A 210 -7.35 -18.29 7.78
N ALA A 211 -6.37 -19.07 7.31
CA ALA A 211 -5.68 -20.07 8.12
C ALA A 211 -4.73 -19.45 9.17
N SER A 212 -4.08 -18.34 8.83
CA SER A 212 -3.04 -17.72 9.66
C SER A 212 -3.47 -17.44 11.12
N PRO A 213 -4.63 -16.82 11.39
CA PRO A 213 -5.12 -16.63 12.76
C PRO A 213 -5.28 -17.94 13.55
N PHE A 214 -5.77 -19.00 12.91
CA PHE A 214 -5.94 -20.30 13.54
C PHE A 214 -4.59 -20.95 13.86
N ILE A 215 -3.59 -20.80 12.97
CA ILE A 215 -2.24 -21.29 13.20
C ILE A 215 -1.60 -20.56 14.39
N ALA A 216 -1.77 -19.24 14.50
CA ALA A 216 -1.28 -18.47 15.65
C ALA A 216 -1.90 -18.96 16.98
N ILE A 217 -3.22 -19.18 17.00
CA ILE A 217 -3.92 -19.77 18.16
C ILE A 217 -3.35 -21.16 18.49
N ALA A 218 -3.19 -22.02 17.48
CA ALA A 218 -2.63 -23.36 17.66
C ALA A 218 -1.21 -23.32 18.27
N TYR A 219 -0.36 -22.40 17.82
CA TYR A 219 0.98 -22.23 18.37
C TYR A 219 0.94 -21.74 19.83
N GLY A 220 0.00 -20.87 20.16
CA GLY A 220 -0.22 -20.41 21.53
C GLY A 220 -0.69 -21.52 22.47
N ILE A 221 -1.57 -22.42 22.01
CA ILE A 221 -2.09 -23.54 22.80
C ILE A 221 -1.05 -24.65 22.95
N THR A 222 -0.35 -24.98 21.87
CA THR A 222 0.69 -26.04 21.87
C THR A 222 2.02 -25.60 22.45
N HIS A 223 2.18 -24.31 22.77
CA HIS A 223 3.43 -23.68 23.18
C HIS A 223 4.57 -23.84 22.17
N PHE A 224 4.24 -24.07 20.91
CA PHE A 224 5.24 -24.26 19.86
C PHE A 224 5.90 -22.94 19.45
N LYS A 225 7.24 -22.88 19.53
CA LYS A 225 8.07 -21.69 19.22
C LYS A 225 7.63 -20.41 19.95
N ILE A 226 7.12 -20.52 21.17
CA ILE A 226 6.86 -19.37 22.02
C ILE A 226 8.17 -18.93 22.71
N ALA A 227 8.70 -17.78 22.31
CA ALA A 227 9.93 -17.23 22.86
C ALA A 227 9.70 -16.63 24.26
N LYS A 228 10.63 -16.86 25.18
CA LYS A 228 10.64 -16.20 26.49
C LYS A 228 11.65 -15.08 26.49
N ILE A 229 11.44 -14.08 27.35
CA ILE A 229 12.44 -13.04 27.58
C ILE A 229 13.70 -13.71 28.12
N GLU A 230 14.83 -13.59 27.43
CA GLU A 230 16.13 -13.96 27.99
C GLU A 230 16.45 -13.00 29.15
N ASN A 231 16.80 -13.54 30.31
CA ASN A 231 17.40 -12.74 31.37
C ASN A 231 18.79 -12.30 30.91
N SER A 232 18.86 -11.17 30.20
CA SER A 232 20.10 -10.44 29.99
C SER A 232 19.85 -8.96 30.27
N ASP A 233 19.84 -8.64 31.57
CA ASP A 233 20.38 -7.40 32.12
C ASP A 233 20.88 -7.66 33.56
N THR A 234 21.75 -8.66 33.70
CA THR A 234 22.97 -8.45 34.50
C THR A 234 23.90 -7.61 33.65
N VAL A 235 23.61 -6.31 33.57
CA VAL A 235 24.64 -5.30 33.30
C VAL A 235 25.07 -4.81 34.67
N THR A 236 26.09 -5.47 35.21
CA THR A 236 26.99 -4.88 36.19
C THR A 236 27.66 -3.65 35.58
N ALA A 237 27.28 -2.45 36.03
CA ALA A 237 28.15 -1.31 36.30
C ALA A 237 27.31 -0.15 36.89
#